data_AF-A0A2G9QHW9-F1
#
_entry.id   AF-A0A2G9QHW9-F1
#
_cell.length_a   1.000
_cell.length_b   1.000
_cell.length_c   1.000
_cell.angle_alpha   90.00
_cell.angle_beta   90.00
_cell.angle_gamma   90.00
#
_symmetry.space_group_name_H-M   'P 1'
#
loop_
_entity.id
_entity.type
_entity.pdbx_description
1 polymer ?
#
loop_
_entity_poly.entity_id
_entity_poly.type
_entity_poly.pdbx_seq_one_letter_code
_entity_poly.pdbx_strand_id
1 'polypeptide(L)'
;MTWADKSDLLYQSTYWPSYNVPYFGDIFNASGQPDLVKKFGDWFTYSKTPRAQIFKRNHTLVEDLPSMMRLMRYNNFLNDPLSLCSSCEPKPNGENAISARSDLNPANGTYPFGAMHQRQHGGTDMKVTSYEFAKEYMMFAVNGPTWDQVPPFQWSTSPFSNLMHMGHPDLWKFDPILIRWK
;
A
#
# COMPACT_ATOMS: atom_id res chain seq x y z
N MET A 1 -4.54 24.02 -13.65
CA MET A 1 -3.42 23.07 -13.46
C MET A 1 -2.82 23.37 -12.11
N THR A 2 -2.88 22.43 -11.16
CA THR A 2 -2.43 22.66 -9.78
C THR A 2 -1.05 22.06 -9.58
N TRP A 3 -0.06 22.89 -9.25
CA TRP A 3 1.30 22.49 -8.88
C TRP A 3 1.80 23.45 -7.79
N ALA A 4 2.70 22.98 -6.94
CA ALA A 4 3.34 23.80 -5.91
C ALA A 4 4.66 23.17 -5.48
N ASP A 5 5.65 23.98 -5.16
CA ASP A 5 6.83 23.53 -4.42
C ASP A 5 6.43 23.13 -2.99
N LYS A 6 6.94 22.01 -2.52
CA LYS A 6 6.66 21.44 -1.19
C LYS A 6 7.93 21.10 -0.42
N SER A 7 9.06 21.69 -0.81
CA SER A 7 10.35 21.52 -0.16
C SER A 7 10.26 21.89 1.32
N ASP A 8 9.73 23.08 1.66
CA ASP A 8 9.57 23.50 3.06
C ASP A 8 8.74 22.52 3.89
N LEU A 9 7.66 22.00 3.30
CA LEU A 9 6.83 21.00 3.98
C LEU A 9 7.61 19.70 4.17
N LEU A 10 8.36 19.22 3.17
CA LEU A 10 9.21 18.03 3.30
C LEU A 10 10.27 18.20 4.41
N TYR A 11 10.91 19.37 4.50
CA TYR A 11 11.88 19.66 5.56
C TYR A 11 11.22 19.69 6.95
N GLN A 12 10.02 20.27 7.08
CA GLN A 12 9.30 20.35 8.35
C GLN A 12 8.69 19.02 8.80
N SER A 13 8.09 18.27 7.87
CA SER A 13 7.45 16.98 8.17
C SER A 13 8.44 15.82 8.23
N THR A 14 9.60 15.96 7.58
CA THR A 14 10.64 14.93 7.35
C THR A 14 10.23 13.80 6.39
N TYR A 15 9.02 13.84 5.81
CA TYR A 15 8.55 12.85 4.84
C TYR A 15 7.37 13.37 4.00
N TRP A 16 7.16 12.77 2.83
CA TRP A 16 6.00 13.04 1.97
C TRP A 16 5.33 11.72 1.57
N PRO A 17 4.20 11.33 2.19
CA PRO A 17 3.50 10.11 1.83
C PRO A 17 2.53 10.32 0.66
N SER A 18 2.19 9.25 -0.04
CA SER A 18 1.17 9.25 -1.10
C SER A 18 0.39 7.94 -1.08
N TYR A 19 -0.94 8.00 -1.19
CA TYR A 19 -1.83 6.86 -0.93
C TYR A 19 -3.21 6.98 -1.60
N ASN A 20 -3.24 7.38 -2.87
CA ASN A 20 -4.45 7.47 -3.72
C ASN A 20 -5.52 8.50 -3.30
N VAL A 21 -5.21 9.41 -2.37
CA VAL A 21 -6.08 10.56 -2.05
C VAL A 21 -5.37 11.86 -2.45
N PRO A 22 -6.01 12.76 -3.23
CA PRO A 22 -5.37 14.00 -3.65
C PRO A 22 -4.98 14.91 -2.46
N TYR A 23 -3.75 15.43 -2.48
CA TYR A 23 -3.26 16.37 -1.46
C TYR A 23 -3.89 17.76 -1.60
N PHE A 24 -3.95 18.30 -2.82
CA PHE A 24 -4.47 19.65 -3.06
C PHE A 24 -5.99 19.67 -2.87
N GLY A 25 -6.48 20.56 -2.00
CA GLY A 25 -7.90 20.67 -1.65
C GLY A 25 -8.82 20.87 -2.87
N ASP A 26 -8.40 21.68 -3.84
CA ASP A 26 -9.20 21.92 -5.05
C ASP A 26 -9.35 20.65 -5.90
N ILE A 27 -8.29 19.85 -6.03
CA ILE A 27 -8.34 18.57 -6.74
C ILE A 27 -9.16 17.55 -5.95
N PHE A 28 -9.00 17.51 -4.63
CA PHE A 28 -9.81 16.67 -3.75
C PHE A 28 -11.31 16.95 -3.93
N ASN A 29 -11.70 18.24 -3.91
CA ASN A 29 -13.08 18.66 -4.10
C ASN A 29 -13.60 18.37 -5.52
N ALA A 30 -12.83 18.75 -6.56
CA ALA A 30 -13.23 18.57 -7.96
C ALA A 30 -13.33 17.10 -8.38
N SER A 31 -12.61 16.20 -7.70
CA SER A 31 -12.62 14.75 -8.00
C SER A 31 -13.77 13.98 -7.35
N GLY A 32 -14.68 14.64 -6.63
CA GLY A 32 -15.85 14.00 -6.01
C GLY A 32 -15.57 13.29 -4.68
N GLN A 33 -14.37 13.47 -4.11
CA GLN A 33 -14.03 12.89 -2.80
C GLN A 33 -14.96 13.32 -1.65
N PRO A 34 -15.47 14.57 -1.58
CA PRO A 34 -16.40 14.96 -0.53
C PRO A 34 -17.65 14.07 -0.44
N ASP A 35 -18.20 13.63 -1.57
CA ASP A 35 -19.37 12.74 -1.59
C ASP A 35 -19.04 11.34 -1.06
N LEU A 36 -17.83 10.84 -1.37
CA LEU A 36 -17.33 9.58 -0.84
C LEU A 36 -17.03 9.65 0.65
N VAL A 37 -16.49 10.78 1.15
CA VAL A 37 -16.32 11.02 2.58
C VAL A 37 -17.68 11.06 3.29
N LYS A 38 -18.68 11.73 2.72
CA LYS A 38 -20.04 11.76 3.28
C LYS A 38 -20.66 10.36 3.36
N LYS A 39 -20.40 9.51 2.35
CA LYS A 39 -21.00 8.17 2.23
C LYS A 39 -20.25 7.09 3.03
N PHE A 40 -18.93 7.14 3.06
CA PHE A 40 -18.06 6.05 3.55
C PHE A 40 -17.05 6.49 4.61
N GLY A 41 -17.00 7.79 4.93
CA GLY A 41 -16.19 8.33 6.02
C GLY A 41 -14.70 8.43 5.73
N ASP A 42 -13.90 8.23 6.77
CA ASP A 42 -12.49 8.61 6.84
C ASP A 42 -11.58 7.87 5.85
N TRP A 43 -12.04 6.74 5.28
CA TRP A 43 -11.30 6.01 4.24
C TRP A 43 -11.04 6.85 2.97
N PHE A 44 -11.84 7.88 2.73
CA PHE A 44 -11.71 8.79 1.59
C PHE A 44 -11.16 10.17 1.97
N THR A 45 -10.83 10.41 3.25
CA THR A 45 -10.20 11.68 3.67
C THR A 45 -8.70 11.65 3.44
N TYR A 46 -8.07 12.80 3.18
CA TYR A 46 -6.61 12.82 2.96
C TYR A 46 -5.81 12.36 4.18
N SER A 47 -6.18 12.76 5.39
CA SER A 47 -5.34 12.56 6.57
C SER A 47 -5.71 11.35 7.43
N LYS A 48 -6.89 10.73 7.23
CA LYS A 48 -7.40 9.67 8.12
C LYS A 48 -7.65 8.34 7.44
N THR A 49 -7.21 8.16 6.18
CA THR A 49 -7.18 6.80 5.62
C THR A 49 -6.26 5.90 6.47
N PRO A 50 -6.48 4.57 6.47
CA PRO A 50 -5.56 3.62 7.10
C PRO A 50 -4.10 3.84 6.72
N ARG A 51 -3.81 4.06 5.43
CA ARG A 51 -2.44 4.31 4.94
C ARG A 51 -1.87 5.62 5.45
N ALA A 52 -2.66 6.70 5.45
CA ALA A 52 -2.25 7.98 6.01
C ALA A 52 -1.86 7.85 7.49
N GLN A 53 -2.67 7.11 8.25
CA GLN A 53 -2.43 6.86 9.68
C GLN A 53 -1.22 5.94 9.91
N ILE A 54 -1.04 4.88 9.12
CA ILE A 54 0.12 3.99 9.21
C ILE A 54 1.41 4.75 8.88
N PHE A 55 1.41 5.54 7.80
CA PHE A 55 2.56 6.40 7.49
C PHE A 55 2.84 7.37 8.63
N LYS A 56 1.83 8.11 9.11
CA LYS A 56 1.97 9.05 10.23
C LYS A 56 2.55 8.39 11.48
N ARG A 57 2.17 7.14 11.77
CA ARG A 57 2.67 6.39 12.94
C ARG A 57 4.11 5.89 12.73
N ASN A 58 4.44 5.41 11.53
CA ASN A 58 5.64 4.59 11.31
C ASN A 58 6.76 5.28 10.52
N HIS A 59 6.54 6.45 9.91
CA HIS A 59 7.55 7.07 9.03
C HIS A 59 8.88 7.36 9.75
N THR A 60 8.85 7.69 11.04
CA THR A 60 10.05 7.94 11.85
C THR A 60 10.87 6.70 12.16
N LEU A 61 10.32 5.49 11.93
CA LEU A 61 11.03 4.22 12.07
C LEU A 61 11.86 3.87 10.84
N VAL A 62 11.79 4.68 9.78
CA VAL A 62 12.58 4.51 8.57
C VAL A 62 13.86 5.31 8.70
N GLU A 63 14.94 4.62 9.02
CA GLU A 63 16.27 5.21 9.24
C GLU A 63 17.29 4.81 8.16
N ASP A 64 16.95 3.84 7.31
CA ASP A 64 17.81 3.30 6.25
C ASP A 64 17.01 2.64 5.12
N LEU A 65 17.71 2.13 4.09
CA LEU A 65 17.08 1.44 2.97
C LEU A 65 16.31 0.17 3.42
N PRO A 66 16.87 -0.74 4.25
CA PRO A 66 16.12 -1.88 4.79
C PRO A 66 14.82 -1.53 5.52
N SER A 67 14.84 -0.55 6.41
CA SER A 67 13.64 -0.11 7.15
C SER A 67 12.61 0.56 6.23
N MET A 68 13.05 1.27 5.18
CA MET A 68 12.15 1.78 4.13
C MET A 68 11.46 0.62 3.38
N MET A 69 12.22 -0.40 2.96
CA MET A 69 11.66 -1.58 2.30
C MET A 69 10.62 -2.27 3.19
N ARG A 70 10.92 -2.42 4.49
CA ARG A 70 10.00 -3.00 5.48
C ARG A 70 8.71 -2.21 5.61
N LEU A 71 8.77 -0.87 5.68
CA LEU A 71 7.56 -0.04 5.75
C LEU A 71 6.74 -0.16 4.46
N MET A 72 7.40 -0.12 3.30
CA MET A 72 6.71 -0.19 2.01
C MET A 72 6.10 -1.57 1.72
N ARG A 73 6.63 -2.65 2.32
CA ARG A 73 6.03 -4.00 2.29
C ARG A 73 5.09 -4.26 3.47
N TYR A 74 4.84 -3.29 4.35
CA TYR A 74 4.08 -3.51 5.57
C TYR A 74 2.62 -3.91 5.29
N ASN A 75 2.25 -5.10 5.78
CA ASN A 75 0.87 -5.53 5.91
C ASN A 75 0.73 -6.53 7.06
N ASN A 76 0.17 -6.05 8.16
CA ASN A 76 -0.14 -6.84 9.35
C ASN A 76 -1.64 -6.75 9.67
N PHE A 77 -2.49 -6.82 8.63
CA PHE A 77 -3.90 -6.40 8.74
C PHE A 77 -4.71 -7.16 9.80
N LEU A 78 -4.32 -8.40 10.12
CA LEU A 78 -4.97 -9.21 11.16
C LEU A 78 -4.76 -8.65 12.58
N ASN A 79 -3.66 -7.92 12.80
CA ASN A 79 -3.25 -7.47 14.14
C ASN A 79 -3.14 -5.95 14.27
N ASP A 80 -3.02 -5.21 13.16
CA ASP A 80 -2.90 -3.75 13.19
C ASP A 80 -4.29 -3.11 13.38
N PRO A 81 -4.53 -2.34 14.46
CA PRO A 81 -5.81 -1.67 14.67
C PRO A 81 -6.15 -0.66 13.57
N LEU A 82 -5.15 -0.11 12.87
CA LEU A 82 -5.37 0.79 11.74
C LEU A 82 -5.88 0.07 10.49
N SER A 83 -5.78 -1.26 10.44
CA SER A 83 -6.28 -2.07 9.34
C SER A 83 -7.76 -2.47 9.50
N LEU A 84 -8.39 -2.13 10.63
CA LEU A 84 -9.78 -2.45 10.90
C LEU A 84 -10.73 -1.55 10.08
N CYS A 85 -11.66 -2.18 9.38
CA CYS A 85 -12.81 -1.55 8.75
C CYS A 85 -14.04 -1.74 9.65
N SER A 86 -14.56 -0.64 10.22
CA SER A 86 -15.69 -0.69 11.16
C SER A 86 -17.00 -1.16 10.54
N SER A 87 -17.17 -0.94 9.23
CA SER A 87 -18.34 -1.36 8.45
C SER A 87 -18.13 -2.66 7.66
N CYS A 88 -17.05 -3.39 7.95
CA CYS A 88 -16.77 -4.68 7.33
C CYS A 88 -17.02 -5.83 8.31
N GLU A 89 -17.41 -6.98 7.77
CA GLU A 89 -17.41 -8.26 8.49
C GLU A 89 -16.67 -9.31 7.65
N PRO A 90 -15.49 -9.79 8.09
CA PRO A 90 -14.79 -9.44 9.31
C PRO A 90 -14.17 -8.04 9.29
N LYS A 91 -13.83 -7.49 10.46
CA LYS A 91 -13.26 -6.14 10.58
C LYS A 91 -11.85 -5.98 10.00
N PRO A 92 -10.88 -6.88 10.26
CA PRO A 92 -9.57 -6.82 9.60
C PRO A 92 -9.72 -6.87 8.08
N ASN A 93 -9.09 -5.94 7.37
CA ASN A 93 -9.13 -5.92 5.91
C ASN A 93 -7.73 -5.76 5.31
N GLY A 94 -7.34 -6.69 4.43
CA GLY A 94 -6.04 -6.73 3.76
C GLY A 94 -5.77 -5.55 2.83
N GLU A 95 -6.79 -4.75 2.46
CA GLU A 95 -6.65 -3.49 1.72
C GLU A 95 -6.06 -2.37 2.59
N ASN A 96 -6.31 -2.40 3.90
CA ASN A 96 -5.97 -1.33 4.83
C ASN A 96 -4.53 -1.45 5.34
N ALA A 97 -3.57 -1.51 4.43
CA ALA A 97 -2.14 -1.63 4.70
C ALA A 97 -1.32 -0.81 3.69
N ILE A 98 -0.01 -0.66 3.89
CA ILE A 98 0.86 0.02 2.90
C ILE A 98 0.96 -0.84 1.64
N SER A 99 1.24 -2.13 1.79
CA SER A 99 1.22 -3.11 0.70
C SER A 99 -0.02 -4.00 0.81
N ALA A 100 -1.11 -3.60 0.18
CA ALA A 100 -2.39 -4.32 0.24
C ALA A 100 -2.28 -5.80 -0.19
N ARG A 101 -3.13 -6.64 0.41
CA ARG A 101 -3.33 -8.07 0.12
C ARG A 101 -4.83 -8.38 0.06
N SER A 102 -5.49 -7.86 -0.97
CA SER A 102 -6.95 -8.04 -1.12
C SER A 102 -7.31 -9.51 -1.35
N ASP A 103 -6.37 -10.36 -1.78
CA ASP A 103 -6.56 -11.80 -1.95
C ASP A 103 -6.85 -12.53 -0.63
N LEU A 104 -6.35 -11.99 0.48
CA LEU A 104 -6.51 -12.56 1.82
C LEU A 104 -7.83 -12.17 2.50
N ASN A 105 -8.61 -11.26 1.91
CA ASN A 105 -9.96 -10.97 2.38
C ASN A 105 -10.88 -12.15 2.06
N PRO A 106 -11.80 -12.55 2.95
CA PRO A 106 -12.74 -13.64 2.66
C PRO A 106 -13.75 -13.26 1.57
N ALA A 107 -14.00 -14.16 0.63
CA ALA A 107 -14.93 -13.96 -0.49
C ALA A 107 -16.37 -13.63 -0.04
N ASN A 108 -16.80 -14.27 1.05
CA ASN A 108 -18.14 -14.13 1.63
C ASN A 108 -18.24 -13.02 2.69
N GLY A 109 -17.22 -12.18 2.82
CA GLY A 109 -17.26 -11.04 3.73
C GLY A 109 -18.27 -9.97 3.29
N THR A 110 -18.73 -9.18 4.26
CA THR A 110 -19.57 -8.01 4.01
C THR A 110 -18.69 -6.78 3.95
N TYR A 111 -18.74 -6.04 2.83
CA TYR A 111 -17.86 -4.91 2.59
C TYR A 111 -18.66 -3.70 2.09
N PRO A 112 -18.29 -2.47 2.49
CA PRO A 112 -19.07 -1.27 2.15
C PRO A 112 -18.91 -0.83 0.69
N PHE A 113 -17.81 -1.21 0.02
CA PHE A 113 -17.52 -0.87 -1.38
C PHE A 113 -16.43 -1.77 -1.98
N GLY A 114 -16.36 -1.80 -3.32
CA GLY A 114 -15.58 -2.75 -4.13
C GLY A 114 -14.11 -2.93 -3.74
N ALA A 115 -13.42 -1.87 -3.32
CA ALA A 115 -11.99 -1.95 -2.99
C ALA A 115 -11.68 -2.87 -1.79
N MET A 116 -12.65 -3.05 -0.89
CA MET A 116 -12.50 -3.84 0.33
C MET A 116 -12.76 -5.34 0.12
N HIS A 117 -13.28 -5.75 -1.04
CA HIS A 117 -13.60 -7.14 -1.33
C HIS A 117 -12.35 -8.00 -1.54
N GLN A 118 -12.55 -9.32 -1.57
CA GLN A 118 -11.57 -10.26 -2.09
C GLN A 118 -11.30 -9.95 -3.57
N ARG A 119 -10.04 -9.69 -3.91
CA ARG A 119 -9.62 -9.35 -5.27
C ARG A 119 -8.23 -9.90 -5.56
N GLN A 120 -7.97 -10.21 -6.82
CA GLN A 120 -6.64 -10.47 -7.40
C GLN A 120 -5.85 -9.16 -7.55
N HIS A 121 -5.74 -8.40 -6.45
CA HIS A 121 -5.21 -7.04 -6.39
C HIS A 121 -4.46 -6.82 -5.08
N GLY A 122 -3.45 -5.96 -5.10
CA GLY A 122 -2.65 -5.63 -3.93
C GLY A 122 -1.38 -4.88 -4.32
N GLY A 123 -0.47 -4.71 -3.36
CA GLY A 123 0.91 -4.32 -3.68
C GLY A 123 1.61 -5.47 -4.39
N THR A 124 2.21 -5.20 -5.55
CA THR A 124 2.87 -6.24 -6.38
C THR A 124 4.37 -6.08 -6.48
N ASP A 125 4.93 -5.00 -5.95
CA ASP A 125 6.36 -4.75 -5.91
C ASP A 125 6.71 -3.75 -4.80
N MET A 126 8.00 -3.52 -4.61
CA MET A 126 8.51 -2.33 -3.93
C MET A 126 9.84 -1.94 -4.59
N LYS A 127 10.06 -0.65 -4.79
CA LYS A 127 11.32 -0.09 -5.30
C LYS A 127 11.77 1.03 -4.37
N VAL A 128 13.05 1.08 -4.04
CA VAL A 128 13.62 2.13 -3.21
C VAL A 128 15.01 2.51 -3.71
N THR A 129 15.29 3.82 -3.68
CA THR A 129 16.61 4.38 -3.96
C THR A 129 16.99 5.38 -2.86
N SER A 130 18.23 5.82 -2.87
CA SER A 130 18.77 6.87 -2.02
C SER A 130 19.45 7.92 -2.90
N TYR A 131 19.90 9.03 -2.31
CA TYR A 131 20.69 10.02 -3.04
C TYR A 131 21.94 9.38 -3.69
N GLU A 132 22.67 8.53 -2.96
CA GLU A 132 23.85 7.84 -3.47
C GLU A 132 23.50 6.85 -4.58
N PHE A 133 22.44 6.05 -4.39
CA PHE A 133 22.03 5.06 -5.39
C PHE A 133 21.50 5.73 -6.66
N ALA A 134 20.78 6.83 -6.54
CA ALA A 134 20.26 7.56 -7.70
C ALA A 134 21.37 8.10 -8.60
N LYS A 135 22.50 8.55 -8.04
CA LYS A 135 23.68 8.98 -8.81
C LYS A 135 24.29 7.87 -9.66
N GLU A 136 24.16 6.62 -9.21
CA GLU A 136 24.70 5.43 -9.87
C GLU A 136 23.62 4.62 -10.61
N TYR A 137 22.41 5.17 -10.79
CA TYR A 137 21.28 4.47 -11.40
C TYR A 137 21.00 3.12 -10.73
N MET A 138 21.01 3.10 -9.39
CA MET A 138 20.73 1.91 -8.58
C MET A 138 19.42 2.02 -7.82
N MET A 139 18.83 0.87 -7.52
CA MET A 139 17.70 0.73 -6.60
C MET A 139 17.66 -0.68 -6.01
N PHE A 140 17.09 -0.82 -4.82
CA PHE A 140 16.55 -2.12 -4.42
C PHE A 140 15.18 -2.28 -5.04
N ALA A 141 14.91 -3.47 -5.57
CA ALA A 141 13.61 -3.86 -6.06
C ALA A 141 13.25 -5.25 -5.53
N VAL A 142 11.99 -5.44 -5.20
CA VAL A 142 11.40 -6.74 -4.86
C VAL A 142 10.12 -6.89 -5.66
N ASN A 143 9.94 -8.06 -6.25
CA ASN A 143 8.77 -8.37 -7.08
C ASN A 143 7.85 -9.34 -6.31
N GLY A 144 6.55 -9.14 -6.44
CA GLY A 144 5.50 -9.95 -5.84
C GLY A 144 4.86 -9.33 -4.60
N PRO A 145 3.67 -9.85 -4.22
CA PRO A 145 2.97 -9.44 -3.01
C PRO A 145 3.83 -9.54 -1.75
N THR A 146 3.53 -8.69 -0.77
CA THR A 146 4.18 -8.78 0.54
C THR A 146 3.94 -10.15 1.18
N TRP A 147 4.98 -10.68 1.81
CA TRP A 147 4.95 -11.94 2.57
C TRP A 147 5.66 -11.80 3.93
N ASP A 148 5.98 -10.57 4.33
CA ASP A 148 6.79 -10.27 5.52
C ASP A 148 6.04 -10.66 6.81
N GLN A 149 4.71 -10.49 6.84
CA GLN A 149 3.86 -10.74 8.01
C GLN A 149 2.55 -11.47 7.65
N VAL A 150 2.44 -11.91 6.41
CA VAL A 150 1.28 -12.60 5.82
C VAL A 150 1.78 -13.75 4.95
N PRO A 151 0.98 -14.80 4.71
CA PRO A 151 1.42 -15.93 3.88
C PRO A 151 1.84 -15.45 2.49
N PRO A 152 2.94 -15.98 1.91
CA PRO A 152 3.29 -15.74 0.52
C PRO A 152 2.11 -16.04 -0.40
N PHE A 153 1.91 -15.21 -1.42
CA PHE A 153 0.90 -15.48 -2.42
C PHE A 153 1.33 -16.66 -3.29
N GLN A 154 0.41 -17.59 -3.55
CA GLN A 154 0.64 -18.74 -4.41
C GLN A 154 -0.59 -18.97 -5.28
N TRP A 155 -0.41 -18.99 -6.61
CA TRP A 155 -1.52 -19.10 -7.57
C TRP A 155 -2.36 -20.36 -7.34
N SER A 156 -1.69 -21.51 -7.31
CA SER A 156 -2.32 -22.84 -7.21
C SER A 156 -3.17 -23.04 -5.96
N THR A 157 -2.83 -22.39 -4.84
CA THR A 157 -3.58 -22.46 -3.57
C THR A 157 -4.44 -21.24 -3.30
N SER A 158 -4.43 -20.25 -4.20
CA SER A 158 -5.28 -19.06 -4.07
C SER A 158 -6.70 -19.33 -4.58
N PRO A 159 -7.68 -18.50 -4.18
CA PRO A 159 -9.01 -18.46 -4.81
C PRO A 159 -9.00 -18.13 -6.30
N PHE A 160 -7.85 -17.75 -6.86
CA PHE A 160 -7.66 -17.30 -8.23
C PHE A 160 -6.88 -18.31 -9.08
N SER A 161 -6.73 -19.55 -8.64
CA SER A 161 -5.96 -20.61 -9.32
C SER A 161 -6.40 -20.86 -10.77
N ASN A 162 -7.67 -20.61 -11.09
CA ASN A 162 -8.23 -20.78 -12.44
C ASN A 162 -7.94 -19.61 -13.40
N LEU A 163 -7.36 -18.50 -12.93
CA LEU A 163 -7.03 -17.36 -13.79
C LEU A 163 -5.78 -17.66 -14.61
N MET A 164 -5.70 -17.14 -15.84
CA MET A 164 -4.50 -17.26 -16.66
C MET A 164 -3.35 -16.39 -16.09
N HIS A 165 -2.18 -16.99 -15.90
CA HIS A 165 -0.98 -16.34 -15.39
C HIS A 165 0.28 -16.92 -16.04
N MET A 166 0.28 -17.06 -17.38
CA MET A 166 1.40 -17.63 -18.12
C MET A 166 2.70 -16.88 -17.85
N GLY A 167 3.77 -17.63 -17.57
CA GLY A 167 5.09 -17.07 -17.26
C GLY A 167 5.25 -16.56 -15.84
N HIS A 168 4.19 -16.53 -15.03
CA HIS A 168 4.31 -16.23 -13.62
C HIS A 168 4.84 -17.45 -12.85
N PRO A 169 5.68 -17.23 -11.81
CA PRO A 169 5.93 -18.26 -10.80
C PRO A 169 4.63 -18.59 -10.07
N ASP A 170 4.46 -19.85 -9.67
CA ASP A 170 3.32 -20.26 -8.83
C ASP A 170 3.38 -19.58 -7.47
N LEU A 171 4.51 -19.71 -6.77
CA LEU A 171 4.78 -19.10 -5.46
C LEU A 171 5.55 -17.78 -5.59
N TRP A 172 5.02 -16.71 -5.00
CA TRP A 172 5.63 -15.39 -4.95
C TRP A 172 6.30 -15.15 -3.60
N LYS A 173 7.55 -15.60 -3.48
CA LYS A 173 8.37 -15.44 -2.28
C LYS A 173 9.79 -15.00 -2.66
N PHE A 174 9.89 -13.88 -3.38
CA PHE A 174 11.17 -13.30 -3.80
C PHE A 174 11.71 -12.36 -2.73
N ASP A 175 13.03 -12.42 -2.53
CA ASP A 175 13.77 -11.46 -1.73
C ASP A 175 14.09 -10.18 -2.54
N PRO A 176 14.33 -9.04 -1.88
CA PRO A 176 14.82 -7.83 -2.55
C PRO A 176 16.18 -8.06 -3.20
N ILE A 177 16.36 -7.50 -4.40
CA ILE A 177 17.62 -7.51 -5.14
C ILE A 177 18.11 -6.09 -5.41
N LEU A 178 19.42 -5.90 -5.41
CA LEU A 178 20.04 -4.65 -5.86
C LEU A 178 20.10 -4.65 -7.39
N ILE A 179 19.35 -3.72 -8.00
CA ILE A 179 19.40 -3.45 -9.43
C ILE A 179 20.52 -2.45 -9.70
N ARG A 180 21.38 -2.80 -10.66
CA ARG A 180 22.43 -1.93 -11.18
C ARG A 180 22.23 -1.82 -12.68
N TRP A 181 22.06 -0.60 -13.18
CA TRP A 181 22.11 -0.37 -14.62
C TRP A 181 23.57 -0.41 -15.06
N LYS A 182 23.89 -1.35 -15.96
CA LYS A 182 25.20 -1.46 -16.62
C LYS A 182 25.12 -0.88 -18.02
#